data_AF-A0A5R2N953-F1
#
_entry.id   AF-A0A5R2N953-F1
#
_cell.length_a   1.000
_cell.length_b   1.000
_cell.length_c   1.000
_cell.angle_alpha   90.00
_cell.angle_beta   90.00
_cell.angle_gamma   90.00
#
_symmetry.space_group_name_H-M   'P 1'
#
loop_
_entity.id
_entity.type
_entity.pdbx_description
1 polymer ?
#
loop_
_entity_poly.entity_id
_entity_poly.type
_entity_poly.pdbx_seq_one_letter_code
_entity_poly.pdbx_strand_id
1 'polypeptide(L)'
;IGIVGVASFTACLWLTSLSPAWAFYFSPLRAWEFAAGGLATFASPALWRHQSWLRAAQGWLGLALIAVAYLALSEDLPFPGWYALLPVAGTVLVLLSGAGEQGDAPGITRWQALAPAAMLSLAPLQWVGTLSYSLYLWHWPIIVYAGMLEPDLGVAQ
;
A
#
# COMPACT_ATOMS: atom_id res chain seq x y z
N ILE A 1 4.94 -18.47 3.81
CA ILE A 1 4.76 -17.08 3.34
C ILE A 1 5.75 -16.73 2.23
N GLY A 2 7.06 -16.79 2.46
CA GLY A 2 8.07 -16.46 1.44
C GLY A 2 7.94 -17.22 0.11
N ILE A 3 7.87 -18.55 0.13
CA ILE A 3 7.74 -19.38 -1.09
C ILE A 3 6.47 -19.02 -1.88
N VAL A 4 5.33 -18.88 -1.18
CA VAL A 4 4.05 -18.52 -1.80
C VAL A 4 4.10 -17.11 -2.38
N GLY A 5 4.74 -16.16 -1.69
CA GLY A 5 4.92 -14.79 -2.17
C GLY A 5 5.78 -14.72 -3.43
N VAL A 6 6.92 -15.43 -3.46
CA VAL A 6 7.77 -15.48 -4.66
C VAL A 6 7.04 -16.11 -5.83
N ALA A 7 6.35 -17.25 -5.63
CA ALA A 7 5.57 -17.89 -6.68
C ALA A 7 4.45 -16.98 -7.22
N SER A 8 3.72 -16.31 -6.32
CA SER A 8 2.68 -15.34 -6.67
C SER A 8 3.26 -14.16 -7.46
N PHE A 9 4.40 -13.62 -7.04
CA PHE A 9 5.06 -12.51 -7.73
C PHE A 9 5.56 -12.90 -9.12
N THR A 10 6.22 -14.05 -9.27
CA THR A 10 6.69 -14.52 -10.58
C THR A 10 5.53 -14.79 -11.53
N ALA A 11 4.45 -15.40 -11.04
CA ALA A 11 3.24 -15.60 -11.83
C ALA A 11 2.58 -14.27 -12.22
N CYS A 12 2.62 -13.27 -11.33
CA CYS A 12 2.12 -11.93 -11.57
C CYS A 12 2.87 -11.26 -12.72
N LEU A 13 4.21 -11.25 -12.67
CA LEU A 13 5.05 -10.69 -13.72
C LEU A 13 4.82 -11.36 -15.08
N TRP A 14 4.69 -12.69 -15.09
CA TRP A 14 4.43 -13.44 -16.31
C TRP A 14 3.05 -13.08 -16.88
N LEU A 15 1.99 -13.08 -16.08
CA LEU A 15 0.65 -12.80 -16.59
C LEU A 15 0.45 -11.32 -16.96
N THR A 16 1.11 -10.38 -16.26
CA THR A 16 1.08 -8.96 -16.63
C THR A 16 1.63 -8.75 -18.06
N SER A 17 2.61 -9.55 -18.50
CA SER A 17 3.14 -9.46 -19.88
C SER A 17 2.18 -9.97 -20.97
N LEU A 18 1.23 -10.83 -20.60
CA LEU A 18 0.24 -11.40 -21.52
C LEU A 18 -1.09 -10.64 -21.49
N SER A 19 -1.54 -10.30 -20.29
CA SER A 19 -2.79 -9.59 -20.05
C SER A 19 -2.76 -8.88 -18.69
N PRO A 20 -2.49 -7.56 -18.66
CA PRO A 20 -2.51 -6.75 -17.44
C PRO A 20 -3.84 -6.84 -16.67
N ALA A 21 -4.99 -6.85 -17.36
CA ALA A 21 -6.30 -6.92 -16.73
C ALA A 21 -6.48 -8.20 -15.88
N TRP A 22 -6.21 -9.37 -16.45
CA TRP A 22 -6.23 -10.63 -15.71
C TRP A 22 -5.25 -10.65 -14.54
N ALA A 23 -4.05 -10.11 -14.71
CA ALA A 23 -3.06 -10.02 -13.63
C ALA A 23 -3.55 -9.13 -12.46
N PHE A 24 -4.32 -8.08 -12.76
CA PHE A 24 -4.88 -7.17 -11.76
C PHE A 24 -6.06 -7.79 -11.00
N TYR A 25 -7.03 -8.39 -11.70
CA TYR A 25 -8.26 -8.90 -11.08
C TYR A 25 -8.11 -10.28 -10.41
N PHE A 26 -7.09 -11.06 -10.77
CA PHE A 26 -6.90 -12.39 -10.21
C PHE A 26 -6.12 -12.35 -8.89
N SER A 27 -6.84 -12.41 -7.76
CA SER A 27 -6.31 -12.27 -6.40
C SER A 27 -5.06 -13.12 -6.07
N PRO A 28 -4.93 -14.38 -6.51
CA PRO A 28 -3.73 -15.18 -6.23
C PRO A 28 -2.42 -14.56 -6.74
N LEU A 29 -2.47 -13.73 -7.79
CA LEU A 29 -1.30 -13.03 -8.34
C LEU A 29 -0.92 -11.79 -7.54
N ARG A 30 -1.77 -11.38 -6.59
CA ARG A 30 -1.51 -10.26 -5.68
C ARG A 30 -1.18 -10.73 -4.26
N ALA A 31 -1.22 -12.04 -4.00
CA ALA A 31 -0.91 -12.63 -2.70
C ALA A 31 0.51 -12.29 -2.21
N TRP A 32 1.45 -12.02 -3.12
CA TRP A 32 2.82 -11.59 -2.76
C TRP A 32 2.87 -10.25 -2.01
N GLU A 33 1.88 -9.37 -2.19
CA GLU A 33 1.82 -8.05 -1.54
C GLU A 33 1.48 -8.21 -0.06
N PHE A 34 0.47 -9.05 0.22
CA PHE A 34 0.15 -9.49 1.57
C PHE A 34 1.30 -10.28 2.20
N ALA A 35 2.00 -11.11 1.42
CA ALA A 35 3.18 -11.81 1.89
C ALA A 35 4.32 -10.85 2.27
N ALA A 36 4.55 -9.78 1.49
CA ALA A 36 5.55 -8.77 1.80
C ALA A 36 5.21 -8.00 3.09
N GLY A 37 3.95 -7.55 3.23
CA GLY A 37 3.48 -6.90 4.46
C GLY A 37 3.53 -7.84 5.68
N GLY A 38 3.13 -9.09 5.51
CA GLY A 38 3.19 -10.11 6.56
C GLY A 38 4.62 -10.48 6.96
N LEU A 39 5.56 -10.55 6.01
CA LEU A 39 6.98 -10.76 6.34
C LEU A 39 7.59 -9.55 7.04
N ALA A 40 7.14 -8.33 6.71
CA ALA A 40 7.60 -7.11 7.35
C ALA A 40 7.30 -7.09 8.86
N THR A 41 6.16 -7.64 9.30
CA THR A 41 5.83 -7.71 10.73
C THR A 41 6.76 -8.66 11.50
N PHE A 42 7.22 -9.74 10.88
CA PHE A 42 8.21 -10.64 11.48
C PHE A 42 9.63 -10.08 11.47
N ALA A 43 9.91 -9.09 10.61
CA ALA A 43 11.24 -8.50 10.46
C ALA A 43 11.61 -7.47 11.57
N SER A 44 10.72 -7.15 12.52
CA SER A 44 10.96 -6.13 13.57
C SER A 44 10.58 -6.65 14.96
N PRO A 45 11.49 -6.64 15.97
CA PRO A 45 12.16 -5.43 16.48
C PRO A 45 13.69 -5.50 16.68
N ALA A 46 14.36 -6.60 16.31
CA ALA A 46 15.75 -6.84 16.73
C ALA A 46 16.81 -5.91 16.10
N LEU A 47 16.65 -5.49 14.84
CA LEU A 47 17.66 -4.68 14.13
C LEU A 47 17.55 -3.16 14.37
N TRP A 48 16.34 -2.65 14.66
CA TRP A 48 16.02 -1.21 14.57
C TRP A 48 15.50 -0.61 15.88
N ARG A 49 15.45 -1.41 16.96
CA ARG A 49 14.95 -1.03 18.28
C ARG A 49 15.58 0.24 18.85
N HIS A 50 16.85 0.48 18.50
CA HIS A 50 17.67 1.45 19.21
C HIS A 50 17.68 2.87 18.61
N GLN A 51 17.10 3.10 17.41
CA GLN A 51 17.19 4.41 16.76
C GLN A 51 15.84 4.93 16.24
N SER A 52 15.15 5.70 17.10
CA SER A 52 13.84 6.29 16.80
C SER A 52 13.83 7.22 15.59
N TRP A 53 14.94 7.88 15.26
CA TRP A 53 15.04 8.76 14.09
C TRP A 53 15.05 7.99 12.77
N LEU A 54 15.70 6.82 12.68
CA LEU A 54 15.67 5.99 11.48
C LEU A 54 14.26 5.50 11.17
N ARG A 55 13.49 5.18 12.22
CA ARG A 55 12.10 4.74 12.07
C ARG A 55 11.22 5.86 11.49
N ALA A 56 11.36 7.09 12.00
CA ALA A 56 10.66 8.24 11.45
C ALA A 56 11.06 8.49 9.98
N ALA A 57 12.35 8.42 9.66
CA ALA A 57 12.84 8.57 8.29
C ALA A 57 12.30 7.49 7.34
N GLN A 58 12.26 6.23 7.78
CA GLN A 58 11.67 5.12 7.02
C GLN A 58 10.18 5.35 6.74
N GLY A 59 9.43 5.80 7.75
CA GLY A 59 8.01 6.09 7.57
C GLY A 59 7.77 7.20 6.56
N TRP A 60 8.54 8.30 6.64
CA TRP A 60 8.43 9.42 5.69
C TRP A 60 8.87 9.03 4.28
N LEU A 61 9.94 8.24 4.15
CA LEU A 61 10.36 7.68 2.88
C LEU A 61 9.27 6.77 2.30
N GLY A 62 8.65 5.92 3.13
CA GLY A 62 7.57 5.05 2.73
C GLY A 62 6.36 5.82 2.19
N LEU A 63 5.93 6.88 2.89
CA LEU A 63 4.89 7.78 2.42
C LEU A 63 5.27 8.50 1.12
N ALA A 64 6.51 8.95 0.99
CA ALA A 64 6.99 9.57 -0.24
C ALA A 64 6.93 8.60 -1.43
N LEU A 65 7.31 7.33 -1.24
CA LEU A 65 7.19 6.31 -2.29
C LEU A 65 5.73 6.04 -2.68
N ILE A 66 4.81 6.03 -1.71
CA ILE A 66 3.37 5.88 -1.99
C ILE A 66 2.86 7.10 -2.78
N ALA A 67 3.25 8.31 -2.39
CA ALA A 67 2.87 9.53 -3.11
C ALA A 67 3.44 9.56 -4.54
N VAL A 68 4.70 9.16 -4.71
CA VAL A 68 5.32 9.03 -6.05
C VAL A 68 4.59 7.98 -6.88
N ALA A 69 4.24 6.83 -6.29
CA ALA A 69 3.46 5.82 -7.00
C ALA A 69 2.10 6.37 -7.46
N TYR A 70 1.39 7.12 -6.59
CA TYR A 70 0.11 7.74 -6.94
C TYR A 70 0.23 8.78 -8.08
N LEU A 71 1.31 9.57 -8.09
CA LEU A 71 1.48 10.63 -9.09
C LEU A 71 2.13 10.17 -10.40
N ALA A 72 2.95 9.11 -10.35
CA ALA A 72 3.74 8.66 -11.50
C ALA A 72 3.13 7.46 -12.24
N LEU A 73 2.23 6.70 -11.60
CA LEU A 73 1.56 5.58 -12.25
C LEU A 73 0.33 6.07 -13.01
N SER A 74 0.35 5.92 -14.34
CA SER A 74 -0.78 6.20 -15.23
C SER A 74 -1.46 4.91 -15.71
N GLU A 75 -2.66 5.06 -16.27
CA GLU A 75 -3.45 3.95 -16.84
C GLU A 75 -2.79 3.29 -18.06
N ASP A 76 -1.84 3.98 -18.71
CA ASP A 76 -1.10 3.48 -19.87
C ASP A 76 -0.03 2.44 -19.50
N LEU A 77 0.32 2.33 -18.21
CA LEU A 77 1.35 1.40 -17.77
C LEU A 77 0.77 -0.01 -17.57
N PRO A 78 1.52 -1.08 -17.92
CA PRO A 78 1.11 -2.45 -17.64
C PRO A 78 1.22 -2.73 -16.14
N PHE A 79 0.17 -2.35 -15.40
CA PHE A 79 0.00 -2.57 -13.97
C PHE A 79 -0.70 -3.93 -13.74
N PRO A 80 -0.39 -4.71 -12.68
CA PRO A 80 0.47 -4.40 -11.53
C PRO A 80 1.98 -4.57 -11.72
N GLY A 81 2.45 -5.68 -12.30
CA GLY A 81 3.84 -5.91 -12.71
C GLY A 81 4.94 -5.41 -11.74
N TRP A 82 6.04 -4.91 -12.32
CA TRP A 82 7.15 -4.31 -11.55
C TRP A 82 6.75 -3.01 -10.86
N TYR A 83 5.80 -2.27 -11.44
CA TYR A 83 5.33 -0.99 -10.94
C TYR A 83 4.71 -1.09 -9.55
N ALA A 84 4.06 -2.22 -9.23
CA ALA A 84 3.49 -2.50 -7.92
C ALA A 84 4.56 -2.65 -6.82
N LEU A 85 5.84 -2.88 -7.14
CA LEU A 85 6.90 -2.90 -6.12
C LEU A 85 7.05 -1.55 -5.42
N LEU A 86 6.87 -0.44 -6.14
CA LEU A 86 7.05 0.90 -5.60
C LEU A 86 6.06 1.21 -4.45
N PRO A 87 4.73 1.09 -4.64
CA PRO A 87 3.78 1.29 -3.54
C PRO A 87 3.88 0.19 -2.47
N VAL A 88 4.23 -1.05 -2.83
CA VAL A 88 4.38 -2.15 -1.85
C VAL A 88 5.58 -1.91 -0.94
N ALA A 89 6.74 -1.52 -1.49
CA ALA A 89 7.91 -1.15 -0.71
C ALA A 89 7.64 0.07 0.18
N GLY A 90 6.95 1.08 -0.35
CA GLY A 90 6.50 2.24 0.42
C GLY A 90 5.63 1.84 1.61
N THR A 91 4.65 0.95 1.39
CA THR A 91 3.76 0.43 2.43
C THR A 91 4.51 -0.37 3.48
N VAL A 92 5.43 -1.26 3.07
CA VAL A 92 6.29 -2.03 3.98
C VAL A 92 7.13 -1.12 4.87
N LEU A 93 7.72 -0.04 4.33
CA LEU A 93 8.48 0.93 5.11
C LEU A 93 7.60 1.67 6.14
N VAL A 94 6.38 2.06 5.77
CA VAL A 94 5.42 2.66 6.72
C VAL A 94 5.07 1.68 7.83
N LEU A 95 4.78 0.41 7.52
CA LEU A 95 4.48 -0.63 8.52
C LEU A 95 5.65 -0.87 9.47
N LEU A 96 6.87 -0.97 8.94
CA LEU A 96 8.09 -1.14 9.75
C LEU A 96 8.35 0.05 10.68
N SER A 97 7.99 1.27 10.26
CA SER A 97 8.16 2.46 11.09
C SER A 97 7.30 2.41 12.38
N GLY A 98 6.09 1.84 12.31
CA GLY A 98 5.15 1.71 13.43
C GLY A 98 5.36 0.47 14.32
N ALA A 99 6.04 -0.58 13.83
CA ALA A 99 6.11 -1.89 14.48
C ALA A 99 6.80 -1.95 15.86
N GLY A 100 7.51 -0.90 16.30
CA GLY A 100 8.12 -0.84 17.63
C GLY A 100 7.47 0.16 18.57
N GLU A 101 6.20 0.51 18.35
CA GLU A 101 5.40 1.32 19.29
C GLU A 101 4.85 0.50 20.47
N GLN A 102 4.68 -0.82 20.32
CA GLN A 102 4.11 -1.68 21.37
C GLN A 102 5.10 -2.13 22.47
N GLY A 103 6.41 -1.90 22.34
CA GLY A 103 7.41 -2.63 23.13
C GLY A 103 8.41 -1.85 23.99
N ASP A 104 8.58 -0.53 23.83
CA ASP A 104 9.64 0.22 24.52
C ASP A 104 9.11 1.40 25.34
N ALA A 105 9.19 1.22 26.67
CA ALA A 105 9.27 2.23 27.75
C ALA A 105 8.20 3.35 27.83
N PRO A 106 7.83 3.79 29.05
CA PRO A 106 6.88 4.89 29.24
C PRO A 106 7.54 6.23 28.88
N GLY A 107 7.57 6.57 27.59
CA GLY A 107 8.08 7.84 27.11
C GLY A 107 8.10 7.91 25.59
N ILE A 108 7.14 8.62 25.00
CA ILE A 108 7.14 8.97 23.57
C ILE A 108 8.38 9.84 23.32
N THR A 109 9.37 9.33 22.59
CA THR A 109 10.47 10.18 22.12
C THR A 109 9.96 11.15 21.07
N ARG A 110 10.49 12.38 21.02
CA ARG A 110 10.09 13.43 20.06
C ARG A 110 10.01 12.95 18.60
N TRP A 111 10.87 12.01 18.22
CA TRP A 111 10.94 11.45 16.87
C TRP A 111 9.84 10.43 16.58
N GLN A 112 9.35 9.72 17.61
CA GLN A 112 8.19 8.81 17.48
C GLN A 112 6.92 9.62 17.23
N ALA A 113 6.75 10.75 17.92
CA ALA A 113 5.63 11.67 17.66
C ALA A 113 5.66 12.28 16.24
N LEU A 114 6.86 12.41 15.66
CA LEU A 114 7.06 12.94 14.31
C LEU A 114 7.03 11.87 13.21
N ALA A 115 6.94 10.59 13.59
CA ALA A 115 6.83 9.50 12.63
C ALA A 115 5.42 9.52 12.02
N PRO A 116 5.27 9.28 10.71
CA PRO A 116 3.96 9.30 10.08
C PRO A 116 3.04 8.20 10.59
N ALA A 117 3.60 7.09 11.11
CA ALA A 117 2.82 6.04 11.78
C ALA A 117 1.96 6.59 12.92
N ALA A 118 2.50 7.50 13.75
CA ALA A 118 1.75 8.13 14.83
C ALA A 118 0.60 8.99 14.30
N MET A 119 0.80 9.72 13.19
CA MET A 119 -0.27 10.49 12.55
C MET A 119 -1.35 9.57 11.95
N LEU A 120 -0.93 8.50 11.26
CA LEU A 120 -1.82 7.50 10.66
C LEU A 120 -2.61 6.70 11.71
N SER A 121 -2.10 6.60 12.94
CA SER A 121 -2.81 5.96 14.05
C SER A 121 -3.96 6.80 14.63
N LEU A 122 -4.14 8.06 14.20
CA LEU A 122 -5.25 8.88 14.65
C LEU A 122 -6.60 8.25 14.23
N ALA A 123 -7.53 8.15 15.18
CA ALA A 123 -8.87 7.60 14.97
C ALA A 123 -9.59 8.12 13.69
N PRO A 124 -9.60 9.44 13.37
CA PRO A 124 -10.22 9.91 12.14
C PRO A 124 -9.54 9.37 10.87
N LEU A 125 -8.21 9.24 10.86
CA LEU A 125 -7.49 8.70 9.70
C LEU A 125 -7.76 7.19 9.52
N GLN A 126 -7.77 6.42 10.61
CA GLN A 126 -8.13 5.00 10.55
C GLN A 126 -9.58 4.78 10.11
N TRP A 127 -10.50 5.64 10.56
CA TRP A 127 -11.90 5.61 10.16
C TRP A 127 -12.07 5.87 8.66
N VAL A 128 -11.41 6.90 8.11
CA VAL A 128 -11.38 7.15 6.65
C VAL A 128 -10.78 5.96 5.90
N GLY A 129 -9.68 5.40 6.40
CA GLY A 129 -9.06 4.21 5.81
C GLY A 129 -10.00 3.01 5.74
N THR A 130 -10.78 2.77 6.80
CA THR A 130 -11.76 1.66 6.85
C THR A 130 -12.90 1.85 5.85
N LEU A 131 -13.34 3.10 5.63
CA LEU A 131 -14.39 3.41 4.66
C LEU A 131 -13.91 3.42 3.20
N SER A 132 -12.61 3.66 2.97
CA SER A 132 -12.06 3.88 1.64
C SER A 132 -12.36 2.75 0.65
N TYR A 133 -12.23 1.48 1.07
CA TYR A 133 -12.46 0.33 0.20
C TYR A 133 -13.93 0.16 -0.20
N SER A 134 -14.84 0.29 0.77
CA SER A 134 -16.27 0.23 0.51
C SER A 134 -16.72 1.36 -0.42
N LEU A 135 -16.23 2.58 -0.19
CA LEU A 135 -16.53 3.72 -1.06
C LEU A 135 -15.97 3.52 -2.48
N TYR A 136 -14.76 2.97 -2.59
CA TYR A 136 -14.13 2.63 -3.87
C TYR A 136 -14.94 1.61 -4.68
N LEU A 137 -15.59 0.63 -4.05
CA LEU A 137 -16.43 -0.31 -4.81
C LEU A 137 -17.73 0.31 -5.33
N TRP A 138 -18.33 1.24 -4.58
CA TRP A 138 -19.64 1.78 -4.90
C TRP A 138 -19.62 2.99 -5.83
N HIS A 139 -18.57 3.80 -5.81
CA HIS A 139 -18.53 4.99 -6.67
C HIS A 139 -18.49 4.65 -8.17
N TRP A 140 -17.81 3.57 -8.56
CA TRP A 140 -17.63 3.22 -9.98
C TRP A 140 -18.94 2.80 -10.67
N PRO A 141 -19.78 1.91 -10.10
CA PRO A 141 -21.12 1.63 -10.63
C PRO A 141 -22.00 2.87 -10.77
N ILE A 142 -21.90 3.82 -9.83
CA ILE A 142 -22.66 5.07 -9.86
C ILE A 142 -22.20 5.94 -11.04
N ILE A 143 -20.89 6.08 -11.25
CA ILE A 143 -20.33 6.85 -12.38
C ILE A 143 -20.74 6.24 -13.73
N VAL A 144 -20.63 4.92 -13.86
CA VAL A 144 -21.05 4.22 -15.09
C VAL A 144 -22.54 4.41 -15.35
N TYR A 145 -23.38 4.24 -14.32
CA TYR A 145 -24.82 4.40 -14.45
C TYR A 145 -25.21 5.85 -14.79
N ALA A 146 -24.55 6.83 -14.18
CA ALA A 146 -24.75 8.25 -14.52
C ALA A 146 -24.39 8.52 -15.99
N GLY A 147 -23.26 8.00 -16.48
CA GLY A 147 -22.85 8.13 -17.88
C GLY A 147 -23.79 7.43 -18.87
N MET A 148 -24.51 6.39 -18.45
CA MET A 148 -25.56 5.75 -19.28
C MET A 148 -26.83 6.60 -19.39
N LEU A 149 -27.16 7.40 -18.36
CA LEU A 149 -28.36 8.24 -18.35
C LEU A 149 -28.15 9.59 -19.05
N GLU A 150 -26.99 10.21 -18.85
CA GLU A 150 -26.57 11.43 -19.52
C GLU A 150 -25.23 11.20 -20.23
N PRO A 151 -25.24 10.93 -21.56
CA PRO A 151 -24.03 10.69 -22.34
C PRO A 151 -23.02 11.85 -22.28
N ASP A 152 -23.49 13.08 -22.05
CA ASP A 152 -22.66 14.28 -21.88
C ASP A 152 -21.87 14.31 -20.56
N LEU A 153 -22.25 13.48 -19.58
CA LEU A 153 -21.51 13.27 -18.33
C LEU A 153 -20.58 12.04 -18.38
N GLY A 154 -20.51 11.36 -19.53
CA GLY A 154 -19.63 10.22 -19.74
C GLY A 154 -18.17 10.63 -19.59
N VAL A 155 -17.44 9.94 -18.69
CA VAL A 155 -15.98 10.05 -18.63
C VAL A 155 -15.43 9.63 -19.98
N ALA A 156 -14.77 10.54 -20.69
CA ALA A 156 -14.16 10.26 -21.98
C ALA A 156 -13.20 9.05 -21.83
N GLN A 157 -13.53 7.97 -22.54
CA GLN A 157 -12.75 6.74 -22.60
C GLN A 157 -11.50 6.93 -23.46
#